data_AF-A0A3N2RP17-F1
#
_entry.id   AF-A0A3N2RP17-F1
#
_cell.length_a   1.000
_cell.length_b   1.000
_cell.length_c   1.000
_cell.angle_alpha   90.00
_cell.angle_beta   90.00
_cell.angle_gamma   90.00
#
_symmetry.space_group_name_H-M   'P 1'
#
loop_
_entity.id
_entity.type
_entity.pdbx_description
1 polymer ?
#
loop_
_entity_poly.entity_id
_entity_poly.type
_entity_poly.pdbx_seq_one_letter_code
_entity_poly.pdbx_strand_id
1 'polypeptide(L)'
;MSQARVLSLVGLAVFAVAAVAYAQTTVTPIPDKEPVQTAPLNAGPQSKWGDVKAGATKAGTCAACHGLDGNPTDPQYPRLAGQSERYIAHQIALFKSGERNTGMAAAMKPFADALSEQDARDLGAYFATQKSGAGVADDTVIASGPNKDKKFYQVGEDLFRRGDKARGIPACMACHGPGGAGNPGPAYPHLAGQQAAYSQRRLEEYRAGTTTQRDPHLFNVMAGVAKQLTDEEIGSLASYLQGLHERADDVAAAGAPAPAAKPAAAPAPAQPAAPAEAPKPAAAPAAPAKG
;
A
#
# COMPACT_ATOMS: atom_id res chain seq x y z
N MET A 1 -14.81 -56.04 63.44
CA MET A 1 -13.94 -55.99 62.25
C MET A 1 -14.66 -55.18 61.17
N SER A 2 -13.95 -54.18 60.64
CA SER A 2 -14.18 -53.33 59.44
C SER A 2 -15.59 -53.13 58.87
N GLN A 3 -16.08 -51.90 58.90
CA GLN A 3 -16.71 -51.22 57.74
C GLN A 3 -16.54 -49.70 57.91
N ALA A 4 -15.30 -49.21 57.82
CA ALA A 4 -14.98 -47.78 57.86
C ALA A 4 -13.99 -47.45 56.74
N ARG A 5 -14.38 -47.70 55.48
CA ARG A 5 -13.56 -47.40 54.30
C ARG A 5 -14.41 -47.15 53.04
N VAL A 6 -15.36 -46.20 53.07
CA VAL A 6 -16.05 -45.82 51.81
C VAL A 6 -16.25 -44.30 51.62
N LEU A 7 -16.07 -43.45 52.62
CA LEU A 7 -16.47 -42.02 52.51
C LEU A 7 -15.35 -40.99 52.36
N SER A 8 -14.15 -41.36 51.91
CA SER A 8 -13.01 -40.41 51.85
C SER A 8 -12.46 -40.08 50.45
N LEU A 9 -13.09 -40.53 49.35
CA LEU A 9 -12.54 -40.33 48.00
C LEU A 9 -13.36 -39.43 47.05
N VAL A 10 -14.43 -38.78 47.52
CA VAL A 10 -15.23 -37.88 46.65
C VAL A 10 -14.92 -36.39 46.90
N GLY A 11 -14.34 -36.03 48.04
CA GLY A 11 -14.08 -34.62 48.39
C GLY A 11 -12.85 -33.98 47.72
N LEU A 12 -11.94 -34.77 47.14
CA LEU A 12 -10.63 -34.27 46.68
C LEU A 12 -10.56 -34.03 45.16
N ALA A 13 -11.53 -34.54 44.38
CA ALA A 13 -11.57 -34.34 42.93
C ALA A 13 -12.21 -33.01 42.51
N VAL A 14 -13.06 -32.39 43.34
CA VAL A 14 -13.76 -31.15 42.99
C VAL A 14 -12.91 -29.89 43.24
N PHE A 15 -11.94 -29.94 44.17
CA PHE A 15 -11.07 -28.79 44.44
C PHE A 15 -9.87 -28.67 43.47
N ALA A 16 -9.46 -29.75 42.80
CA ALA A 16 -8.34 -29.70 41.86
C ALA A 16 -8.69 -29.08 40.50
N VAL A 17 -9.97 -29.07 40.10
CA VAL A 17 -10.40 -28.49 38.81
C VAL A 17 -10.63 -26.97 38.92
N ALA A 18 -10.98 -26.45 40.10
CA ALA A 18 -11.22 -25.01 40.30
C ALA A 18 -9.91 -24.19 40.38
N ALA A 19 -8.80 -24.78 40.83
CA ALA A 19 -7.52 -24.08 40.95
C ALA A 19 -6.79 -23.90 39.60
N VAL A 20 -7.09 -24.73 38.60
CA VAL A 20 -6.45 -24.65 37.27
C VAL A 20 -7.16 -23.63 36.36
N ALA A 21 -8.44 -23.34 36.61
CA ALA A 21 -9.21 -22.38 35.80
C ALA A 21 -8.86 -20.91 36.07
N TYR A 22 -8.33 -20.57 37.26
CA TYR A 22 -7.93 -19.18 37.59
C TYR A 22 -6.51 -18.82 37.14
N ALA A 23 -5.72 -19.79 36.66
CA ALA A 23 -4.40 -19.55 36.10
C ALA A 23 -4.42 -19.22 34.60
N GLN A 24 -5.60 -19.22 33.96
CA GLN A 24 -5.74 -18.82 32.57
C GLN A 24 -5.80 -17.30 32.44
N THR A 25 -4.63 -16.74 32.11
CA THR A 25 -4.46 -15.55 31.27
C THR A 25 -5.17 -14.28 31.74
N THR A 26 -4.82 -13.77 32.92
CA THR A 26 -4.84 -12.31 33.08
C THR A 26 -3.64 -11.77 32.29
N VAL A 27 -3.82 -11.58 30.98
CA VAL A 27 -2.93 -10.71 30.21
C VAL A 27 -3.15 -9.33 30.82
N THR A 28 -2.24 -8.92 31.71
CA THR A 28 -2.19 -7.54 32.15
C THR A 28 -1.86 -6.75 30.88
N PRO A 29 -2.74 -5.85 30.40
CA PRO A 29 -2.35 -4.98 29.31
C PRO A 29 -1.11 -4.24 29.79
N ILE A 30 -0.01 -4.39 29.04
CA ILE A 30 1.16 -3.54 29.24
C ILE A 30 0.61 -2.12 29.08
N PRO A 31 0.71 -1.25 30.10
CA PRO A 31 0.26 0.13 29.97
C PRO A 31 0.85 0.69 28.67
N ASP A 32 0.02 1.31 27.84
CA ASP A 32 0.49 1.97 26.62
C ASP A 32 1.65 2.87 27.03
N LYS A 33 2.87 2.46 26.67
CA LYS A 33 4.02 3.34 26.84
C LYS A 33 3.67 4.58 26.04
N GLU A 34 3.92 5.76 26.62
CA GLU A 34 3.86 7.02 25.87
C GLU A 34 4.43 6.78 24.47
N PRO A 35 3.76 7.29 23.41
CA PRO A 35 4.14 6.98 22.04
C PRO A 35 5.64 7.11 21.92
N VAL A 36 6.30 6.04 21.44
CA VAL A 36 7.76 5.99 21.34
C VAL A 36 8.22 7.32 20.77
N GLN A 37 8.85 8.13 21.62
CA GLN A 37 9.35 9.45 21.25
C GLN A 37 10.54 9.21 20.33
N THR A 38 10.23 9.02 19.04
CA THR A 38 11.24 8.95 18.00
C THR A 38 11.89 10.32 17.99
N ALA A 39 13.15 10.40 18.43
CA ALA A 39 13.90 11.66 18.54
C ALA A 39 13.66 12.52 17.29
N PRO A 40 13.38 13.83 17.43
CA PRO A 40 13.00 14.69 16.32
C PRO A 40 13.98 14.53 15.15
N LEU A 41 13.44 14.43 13.93
CA LEU A 41 14.24 14.48 12.71
C LEU A 41 14.88 15.87 12.63
N ASN A 42 16.06 16.03 13.21
CA ASN A 42 16.83 17.27 13.13
C ASN A 42 17.49 17.35 11.75
N ALA A 43 16.71 17.72 10.74
CA ALA A 43 17.21 18.55 9.65
C ALA A 43 16.80 19.98 10.04
N GLY A 44 17.77 20.79 10.48
CA GLY A 44 17.59 22.19 10.86
C GLY A 44 17.28 22.45 12.35
N PRO A 45 17.86 23.52 12.96
CA PRO A 45 17.42 23.97 14.27
C PRO A 45 16.01 24.58 14.12
N GLN A 46 15.01 24.00 14.80
CA GLN A 46 13.65 24.52 15.09
C GLN A 46 12.41 23.79 14.49
N SER A 47 12.52 22.69 13.75
CA SER A 47 11.28 21.98 13.30
C SER A 47 10.62 21.20 14.44
N LYS A 48 9.29 21.30 14.56
CA LYS A 48 8.46 20.62 15.57
C LYS A 48 7.71 19.43 14.93
N TRP A 49 7.00 18.66 15.74
CA TRP A 49 5.96 17.74 15.24
C TRP A 49 4.95 18.49 14.37
N GLY A 50 4.45 17.84 13.32
CA GLY A 50 3.56 18.47 12.35
C GLY A 50 2.19 18.82 12.92
N ASP A 51 1.61 19.91 12.44
CA ASP A 51 0.22 20.28 12.70
C ASP A 51 -0.69 19.74 11.59
N VAL A 52 -1.60 18.82 11.95
CA VAL A 52 -2.55 18.16 11.03
C VAL A 52 -3.44 19.19 10.29
N LYS A 53 -3.88 20.25 10.96
CA LYS A 53 -4.74 21.29 10.35
C LYS A 53 -3.95 22.13 9.36
N ALA A 54 -2.73 22.53 9.73
CA ALA A 54 -1.84 23.26 8.82
C ALA A 54 -1.48 22.41 7.60
N GLY A 55 -1.26 21.10 7.79
CA GLY A 55 -1.02 20.14 6.72
C GLY A 55 -2.21 20.00 5.78
N ALA A 56 -3.42 19.88 6.32
CA ALA A 56 -4.66 19.82 5.54
C ALA A 56 -4.83 21.04 4.63
N THR A 57 -4.54 22.25 5.11
CA THR A 57 -4.60 23.48 4.30
C THR A 57 -3.61 23.46 3.13
N LYS A 58 -2.44 22.83 3.29
CA LYS A 58 -1.37 22.77 2.28
C LYS A 58 -1.54 21.60 1.29
N ALA A 59 -2.22 20.53 1.71
CA ALA A 59 -2.36 19.30 0.93
C ALA A 59 -3.13 19.48 -0.39
N GLY A 60 -3.89 20.58 -0.54
CA GLY A 60 -4.65 20.87 -1.77
C GLY A 60 -3.79 20.87 -3.05
N THR A 61 -2.54 21.33 -2.98
CA THR A 61 -1.62 21.32 -4.12
C THR A 61 -1.16 19.90 -4.50
N CYS A 62 -1.23 18.94 -3.58
CA CYS A 62 -0.83 17.55 -3.80
C CYS A 62 -1.92 16.74 -4.54
N ALA A 63 -3.18 17.19 -4.44
CA ALA A 63 -4.35 16.38 -4.79
C ALA A 63 -4.44 16.01 -6.27
N ALA A 64 -3.89 16.86 -7.16
CA ALA A 64 -3.94 16.61 -8.60
C ALA A 64 -3.24 15.31 -9.02
N CYS A 65 -2.22 14.88 -8.27
CA CYS A 65 -1.48 13.64 -8.54
C CYS A 65 -1.71 12.58 -7.47
N HIS A 66 -1.81 12.96 -6.20
CA HIS A 66 -1.89 12.01 -5.08
C HIS A 66 -3.31 11.77 -4.56
N GLY A 67 -4.34 12.43 -5.12
CA GLY A 67 -5.71 12.39 -4.60
C GLY A 67 -5.94 13.34 -3.42
N LEU A 68 -7.19 13.77 -3.22
CA LEU A 68 -7.57 14.71 -2.16
C LEU A 68 -7.29 14.18 -0.75
N ASP A 69 -7.43 12.88 -0.57
CA ASP A 69 -7.19 12.14 0.68
C ASP A 69 -5.83 11.41 0.67
N GLY A 70 -5.00 11.59 -0.37
CA GLY A 70 -3.76 10.85 -0.54
C GLY A 70 -3.91 9.46 -1.16
N ASN A 71 -5.07 9.13 -1.74
CA ASN A 71 -5.30 7.92 -2.52
C ASN A 71 -5.46 8.24 -4.03
N PRO A 72 -4.40 8.13 -4.85
CA PRO A 72 -4.48 8.45 -6.27
C PRO A 72 -5.20 7.36 -7.07
N THR A 73 -5.92 7.77 -8.11
CA THR A 73 -6.54 6.86 -9.09
C THR A 73 -5.55 6.35 -10.13
N ASP A 74 -4.53 7.13 -10.46
CA ASP A 74 -3.46 6.72 -11.36
C ASP A 74 -2.41 5.87 -10.59
N PRO A 75 -2.15 4.63 -11.03
CA PRO A 75 -1.24 3.72 -10.35
C PRO A 75 0.24 4.16 -10.37
N GLN A 76 0.61 5.12 -11.21
CA GLN A 76 1.99 5.62 -11.29
C GLN A 76 2.36 6.49 -10.08
N TYR A 77 1.38 7.16 -9.46
CA TYR A 77 1.56 7.99 -8.27
C TYR A 77 1.39 7.18 -6.99
N PRO A 78 2.27 7.36 -5.99
CA PRO A 78 2.13 6.67 -4.72
C PRO A 78 0.95 7.19 -3.90
N ARG A 79 0.32 6.27 -3.15
CA ARG A 79 -0.52 6.60 -2.00
C ARG A 79 0.32 7.28 -0.92
N LEU A 80 -0.19 8.41 -0.44
CA LEU A 80 0.33 9.13 0.72
C LEU A 80 -0.49 8.82 1.98
N ALA A 81 -1.75 8.44 1.82
CA ALA A 81 -2.66 8.13 2.92
C ALA A 81 -2.12 7.02 3.83
N GLY A 82 -2.07 7.27 5.13
CA GLY A 82 -1.54 6.35 6.14
C GLY A 82 -0.01 6.33 6.24
N GLN A 83 0.70 7.08 5.39
CA GLN A 83 2.16 7.15 5.48
C GLN A 83 2.59 8.00 6.67
N SER A 84 3.68 7.60 7.34
CA SER A 84 4.17 8.30 8.51
C SER A 84 4.68 9.71 8.21
N GLU A 85 4.47 10.62 9.16
CA GLU A 85 4.98 11.99 9.11
C GLU A 85 6.47 12.02 8.79
N ARG A 86 7.25 11.19 9.51
CA ARG A 86 8.70 11.12 9.39
C ARG A 86 9.13 10.68 8.00
N TYR A 87 8.47 9.68 7.42
CA TYR A 87 8.78 9.24 6.08
C TYR A 87 8.44 10.31 5.03
N ILE A 88 7.26 10.92 5.10
CA ILE A 88 6.87 11.99 4.17
C ILE A 88 7.85 13.16 4.23
N ALA A 89 8.15 13.65 5.43
CA ALA A 89 9.08 14.76 5.61
C ALA A 89 10.49 14.42 5.07
N HIS A 90 10.97 13.19 5.32
CA HIS A 90 12.23 12.71 4.77
C HIS A 90 12.20 12.67 3.23
N GLN A 91 11.15 12.14 2.61
CA GLN A 91 11.06 12.11 1.14
C GLN A 91 11.01 13.51 0.53
N ILE A 92 10.26 14.44 1.12
CA ILE A 92 10.22 15.84 0.68
C ILE A 92 11.62 16.48 0.74
N ALA A 93 12.37 16.24 1.82
CA ALA A 93 13.74 16.74 1.94
C ALA A 93 14.66 16.17 0.85
N LEU A 94 14.53 14.87 0.51
CA LEU A 94 15.27 14.24 -0.58
C LEU A 94 14.90 14.81 -1.95
N PHE A 95 13.62 15.10 -2.21
CA PHE A 95 13.19 15.75 -3.45
C PHE A 95 13.71 17.19 -3.56
N LYS A 96 13.60 17.96 -2.47
CA LYS A 96 14.05 19.35 -2.39
C LYS A 96 15.54 19.49 -2.67
N SER A 97 16.35 18.66 -2.01
CA SER A 97 17.80 18.60 -2.19
C SER A 97 18.25 18.03 -3.54
N GLY A 98 17.36 17.33 -4.27
CA GLY A 98 17.71 16.63 -5.51
C GLY A 98 18.36 15.26 -5.30
N GLU A 99 18.46 14.78 -4.07
CA GLU A 99 18.97 13.45 -3.70
C GLU A 99 18.01 12.30 -4.05
N ARG A 100 16.76 12.63 -4.40
CA ARG A 100 15.80 11.70 -5.02
C ARG A 100 15.25 12.32 -6.29
N ASN A 101 15.86 11.99 -7.43
CA ASN A 101 15.62 12.66 -8.72
C ASN A 101 15.50 11.71 -9.92
N THR A 102 15.32 10.40 -9.69
CA THR A 102 15.22 9.40 -10.76
C THR A 102 13.81 9.27 -11.31
N GLY A 103 13.64 9.18 -12.63
CA GLY A 103 12.34 8.95 -13.27
C GLY A 103 11.26 9.92 -12.79
N MET A 104 10.09 9.39 -12.41
CA MET A 104 8.96 10.21 -11.95
C MET A 104 9.20 10.94 -10.63
N ALA A 105 10.20 10.57 -9.83
CA ALA A 105 10.52 11.29 -8.61
C ALA A 105 11.02 12.72 -8.89
N ALA A 106 11.64 12.97 -10.05
CA ALA A 106 12.09 14.31 -10.44
C ALA A 106 10.92 15.32 -10.52
N ALA A 107 9.71 14.85 -10.87
CA ALA A 107 8.53 15.70 -10.96
C ALA A 107 8.11 16.33 -9.61
N MET A 108 8.56 15.75 -8.49
CA MET A 108 8.25 16.28 -7.15
C MET A 108 9.11 17.48 -6.75
N LYS A 109 10.25 17.72 -7.41
CA LYS A 109 11.19 18.76 -7.00
C LYS A 109 10.57 20.17 -6.95
N PRO A 110 9.85 20.67 -7.98
CA PRO A 110 9.25 22.00 -7.93
C PRO A 110 8.26 22.18 -6.76
N PHE A 111 7.52 21.12 -6.41
CA PHE A 111 6.62 21.14 -5.26
C PHE A 111 7.38 21.13 -3.94
N ALA A 112 8.46 20.33 -3.83
CA ALA A 112 9.30 20.28 -2.65
C ALA A 112 10.11 21.59 -2.42
N ASP A 113 10.48 22.29 -3.49
CA ASP A 113 11.18 23.56 -3.42
C ASP A 113 10.34 24.66 -2.76
N ALA A 114 9.01 24.62 -2.93
CA ALA A 114 8.06 25.56 -2.33
C ALA A 114 7.76 25.30 -0.84
N LEU A 115 8.15 24.13 -0.30
CA LEU A 115 7.84 23.73 1.08
C LEU A 115 8.99 24.06 2.04
N SER A 116 8.68 24.60 3.21
CA SER A 116 9.59 24.62 4.35
C SER A 116 9.71 23.24 4.99
N GLU A 117 10.70 23.07 5.88
CA GLU A 117 10.82 21.84 6.69
C GLU A 117 9.58 21.60 7.55
N GLN A 118 9.01 22.66 8.15
CA GLN A 118 7.78 22.55 8.94
C GLN A 118 6.58 22.18 8.07
N ASP A 119 6.47 22.72 6.84
CA ASP A 119 5.39 22.33 5.92
C ASP A 119 5.46 20.83 5.57
N ALA A 120 6.65 20.29 5.40
CA ALA A 120 6.85 18.87 5.14
C ALA A 120 6.40 18.00 6.34
N ARG A 121 6.63 18.46 7.57
CA ARG A 121 6.13 17.82 8.80
C ARG A 121 4.61 17.93 8.91
N ASP A 122 4.04 19.10 8.67
CA ASP A 122 2.59 19.32 8.71
C ASP A 122 1.85 18.44 7.69
N LEU A 123 2.33 18.40 6.44
CA LEU A 123 1.81 17.51 5.39
C LEU A 123 1.93 16.05 5.79
N GLY A 124 3.08 15.67 6.36
CA GLY A 124 3.31 14.33 6.88
C GLY A 124 2.31 13.94 7.98
N ALA A 125 2.07 14.83 8.94
CA ALA A 125 1.09 14.64 10.01
C ALA A 125 -0.33 14.51 9.45
N TYR A 126 -0.70 15.34 8.47
CA TYR A 126 -2.00 15.26 7.81
C TYR A 126 -2.23 13.95 7.05
N PHE A 127 -1.27 13.51 6.24
CA PHE A 127 -1.41 12.28 5.48
C PHE A 127 -1.37 11.02 6.35
N ALA A 128 -0.68 11.07 7.50
CA ALA A 128 -0.70 10.01 8.50
C ALA A 128 -2.10 9.78 9.11
N THR A 129 -2.98 10.78 9.12
CA THR A 129 -4.37 10.62 9.59
C THR A 129 -5.34 10.16 8.51
N GLN A 130 -4.93 10.11 7.24
CA GLN A 130 -5.82 9.67 6.17
C GLN A 130 -5.91 8.15 6.14
N LYS A 131 -7.10 7.64 5.81
CA LYS A 131 -7.30 6.19 5.66
C LYS A 131 -6.59 5.70 4.40
N SER A 132 -5.63 4.79 4.58
CA SER A 132 -4.96 4.18 3.44
C SER A 132 -5.96 3.34 2.64
N GLY A 133 -6.00 3.55 1.33
CA GLY A 133 -6.79 2.71 0.44
C GLY A 133 -6.10 1.37 0.19
N ALA A 134 -6.89 0.34 -0.12
CA ALA A 134 -6.41 -0.95 -0.61
C ALA A 134 -6.75 -1.13 -2.09
N GLY A 135 -5.89 -1.83 -2.82
CA GLY A 135 -6.20 -2.34 -4.15
C GLY A 135 -6.49 -3.84 -4.12
N VAL A 136 -6.45 -4.45 -5.30
CA VAL A 136 -6.60 -5.90 -5.47
C VAL A 136 -5.24 -6.49 -5.83
N ALA A 137 -4.87 -7.58 -5.17
CA ALA A 137 -3.70 -8.37 -5.54
C ALA A 137 -4.06 -9.34 -6.68
N ASP A 138 -3.15 -9.48 -7.63
CA ASP A 138 -3.28 -10.36 -8.79
C ASP A 138 -3.28 -11.84 -8.37
N ASP A 139 -4.42 -12.48 -8.58
CA ASP A 139 -4.68 -13.86 -8.21
C ASP A 139 -4.56 -14.86 -9.38
N THR A 140 -4.04 -14.40 -10.53
CA THR A 140 -3.74 -15.24 -11.69
C THR A 140 -2.77 -16.36 -11.32
N VAL A 141 -2.97 -17.54 -11.91
CA VAL A 141 -2.12 -18.70 -11.66
C VAL A 141 -0.89 -18.65 -12.57
N ILE A 142 0.28 -18.82 -11.98
CA ILE A 142 1.56 -18.85 -12.70
C ILE A 142 1.66 -20.14 -13.51
N ALA A 143 1.83 -20.01 -14.82
CA ALA A 143 1.78 -21.14 -15.76
C ALA A 143 3.09 -21.97 -15.84
N SER A 144 4.24 -21.38 -15.49
CA SER A 144 5.55 -22.01 -15.66
C SER A 144 6.58 -21.46 -14.67
N GLY A 145 7.77 -22.07 -14.63
CA GLY A 145 8.86 -21.63 -13.77
C GLY A 145 8.79 -22.17 -12.33
N PRO A 146 9.64 -21.66 -11.42
CA PRO A 146 9.80 -22.18 -10.06
C PRO A 146 8.56 -21.98 -9.18
N ASN A 147 7.69 -21.02 -9.52
CA ASN A 147 6.47 -20.70 -8.79
C ASN A 147 5.19 -21.19 -9.49
N LYS A 148 5.31 -22.15 -10.42
CA LYS A 148 4.17 -22.74 -11.13
C LYS A 148 3.06 -23.19 -10.16
N ASP A 149 1.81 -23.01 -10.57
CA ASP A 149 0.59 -23.40 -9.86
C ASP A 149 0.29 -22.56 -8.59
N LYS A 150 1.16 -21.59 -8.23
CA LYS A 150 0.84 -20.55 -7.25
C LYS A 150 0.05 -19.42 -7.92
N LYS A 151 -0.78 -18.73 -7.13
CA LYS A 151 -1.31 -17.42 -7.51
C LYS A 151 -0.19 -16.39 -7.49
N PHE A 152 -0.21 -15.42 -8.39
CA PHE A 152 0.87 -14.45 -8.55
C PHE A 152 1.20 -13.70 -7.25
N TYR A 153 0.19 -13.23 -6.51
CA TYR A 153 0.41 -12.58 -5.21
C TYR A 153 1.02 -13.48 -4.14
N GLN A 154 0.84 -14.81 -4.20
CA GLN A 154 1.30 -15.73 -3.14
C GLN A 154 2.82 -15.81 -3.07
N VAL A 155 3.50 -15.61 -4.20
CA VAL A 155 4.97 -15.50 -4.23
C VAL A 155 5.43 -14.28 -3.41
N GLY A 156 4.74 -13.15 -3.58
CA GLY A 156 5.00 -11.93 -2.83
C GLY A 156 4.64 -12.06 -1.35
N GLU A 157 3.50 -12.69 -1.04
CA GLU A 157 3.10 -12.97 0.34
C GLU A 157 4.14 -13.82 1.08
N ASP A 158 4.62 -14.87 0.43
CA ASP A 158 5.62 -15.78 0.98
C ASP A 158 6.91 -15.04 1.33
N LEU A 159 7.42 -14.19 0.41
CA LEU A 159 8.59 -13.34 0.64
C LEU A 159 8.35 -12.27 1.71
N PHE A 160 7.20 -11.60 1.68
CA PHE A 160 6.88 -10.56 2.65
C PHE A 160 6.85 -11.09 4.08
N ARG A 161 6.22 -12.27 4.26
CA ARG A 161 6.00 -12.87 5.58
C ARG A 161 7.18 -13.68 6.09
N ARG A 162 7.91 -14.34 5.21
CA ARG A 162 8.93 -15.34 5.60
C ARG A 162 10.33 -15.00 5.10
N GLY A 163 10.44 -14.17 4.06
CA GLY A 163 11.69 -13.96 3.34
C GLY A 163 12.18 -15.25 2.69
N ASP A 164 13.47 -15.28 2.38
CA ASP A 164 14.19 -16.45 1.90
C ASP A 164 15.58 -16.48 2.53
N LYS A 165 15.71 -17.30 3.58
CA LYS A 165 16.96 -17.45 4.33
C LYS A 165 18.11 -17.99 3.46
N ALA A 166 17.82 -18.85 2.48
CA ALA A 166 18.85 -19.44 1.64
C ALA A 166 19.50 -18.39 0.71
N ARG A 167 18.70 -17.42 0.24
CA ARG A 167 19.19 -16.28 -0.54
C ARG A 167 19.58 -15.05 0.30
N GLY A 168 19.42 -15.12 1.62
CA GLY A 168 19.69 -14.00 2.52
C GLY A 168 18.67 -12.86 2.43
N ILE A 169 17.45 -13.15 1.97
CA ILE A 169 16.34 -12.19 1.93
C ILE A 169 15.62 -12.25 3.28
N PRO A 170 15.67 -11.19 4.12
CA PRO A 170 14.87 -11.16 5.34
C PRO A 170 13.38 -11.03 5.02
N ALA A 171 12.52 -11.46 5.95
CA ALA A 171 11.09 -11.19 5.84
C ALA A 171 10.84 -9.67 5.86
N CYS A 172 10.11 -9.15 4.87
CA CYS A 172 9.82 -7.71 4.77
C CYS A 172 9.07 -7.20 6.01
N MET A 173 8.17 -8.02 6.56
CA MET A 173 7.40 -7.69 7.75
C MET A 173 8.25 -7.45 9.01
N ALA A 174 9.51 -7.90 9.04
CA ALA A 174 10.41 -7.65 10.17
C ALA A 174 10.74 -6.15 10.32
N CYS A 175 10.71 -5.39 9.22
CA CYS A 175 10.94 -3.94 9.23
C CYS A 175 9.66 -3.16 8.92
N HIS A 176 8.82 -3.66 8.02
CA HIS A 176 7.59 -2.98 7.57
C HIS A 176 6.33 -3.38 8.33
N GLY A 177 6.44 -4.26 9.33
CA GLY A 177 5.32 -4.73 10.15
C GLY A 177 4.48 -5.83 9.48
N PRO A 178 3.73 -6.63 10.26
CA PRO A 178 2.95 -7.77 9.76
C PRO A 178 1.85 -7.38 8.77
N GLY A 179 1.20 -6.24 9.00
CA GLY A 179 0.20 -5.66 8.11
C GLY A 179 0.78 -4.66 7.11
N GLY A 180 2.10 -4.46 7.06
CA GLY A 180 2.72 -3.46 6.18
C GLY A 180 2.56 -2.01 6.65
N ALA A 181 2.22 -1.77 7.92
CA ALA A 181 2.02 -0.42 8.48
C ALA A 181 3.32 0.43 8.58
N GLY A 182 4.48 -0.20 8.45
CA GLY A 182 5.79 0.45 8.61
C GLY A 182 6.23 0.58 10.06
N ASN A 183 7.31 1.33 10.28
CA ASN A 183 7.81 1.69 11.60
C ASN A 183 8.31 3.15 11.56
N PRO A 184 7.60 4.10 12.21
CA PRO A 184 7.94 5.51 12.11
C PRO A 184 9.30 5.86 12.73
N GLY A 185 9.84 5.07 13.68
CA GLY A 185 11.12 5.35 14.33
C GLY A 185 12.29 5.47 13.34
N PRO A 186 12.72 4.36 12.71
CA PRO A 186 13.66 4.38 11.59
C PRO A 186 13.09 4.96 10.28
N ALA A 187 11.88 5.56 10.31
CA ALA A 187 11.12 6.00 9.14
C ALA A 187 10.95 4.89 8.06
N TYR A 188 10.73 3.64 8.49
CA TYR A 188 10.35 2.56 7.58
C TYR A 188 8.93 2.81 7.08
N PRO A 189 8.71 2.88 5.76
CA PRO A 189 7.44 3.31 5.21
C PRO A 189 6.32 2.31 5.45
N HIS A 190 5.10 2.85 5.56
CA HIS A 190 3.86 2.13 5.29
C HIS A 190 3.86 1.63 3.85
N LEU A 191 3.69 0.32 3.67
CA LEU A 191 3.64 -0.39 2.39
C LEU A 191 2.26 -0.96 2.07
N ALA A 192 1.42 -1.20 3.08
CA ALA A 192 0.09 -1.74 2.90
C ALA A 192 -0.71 -0.86 1.94
N GLY A 193 -1.45 -1.50 1.05
CA GLY A 193 -2.29 -0.85 0.07
C GLY A 193 -1.52 -0.06 -0.98
N GLN A 194 -0.19 0.02 -1.00
CA GLN A 194 0.53 0.89 -1.94
C GLN A 194 0.32 0.45 -3.40
N GLN A 195 0.33 1.38 -4.35
CA GLN A 195 0.16 1.04 -5.78
C GLN A 195 1.24 0.06 -6.25
N ALA A 196 0.84 -1.01 -6.94
CA ALA A 196 1.77 -2.04 -7.42
C ALA A 196 2.81 -1.44 -8.38
N ALA A 197 2.40 -0.63 -9.35
CA ALA A 197 3.32 0.00 -10.30
C ALA A 197 4.37 0.89 -9.61
N TYR A 198 3.97 1.64 -8.57
CA TYR A 198 4.92 2.42 -7.76
C TYR A 198 5.88 1.52 -6.96
N SER A 199 5.34 0.49 -6.31
CA SER A 199 6.11 -0.42 -5.45
C SER A 199 7.13 -1.23 -6.24
N GLN A 200 6.72 -1.76 -7.40
CA GLN A 200 7.58 -2.46 -8.34
C GLN A 200 8.73 -1.55 -8.78
N ARG A 201 8.42 -0.34 -9.27
CA ARG A 201 9.43 0.62 -9.70
C ARG A 201 10.42 0.96 -8.58
N ARG A 202 9.95 1.14 -7.34
CA ARG A 202 10.83 1.40 -6.19
C ARG A 202 11.74 0.22 -5.88
N LEU A 203 11.25 -1.01 -5.94
CA LEU A 203 12.06 -2.21 -5.75
C LEU A 203 13.10 -2.37 -6.86
N GLU A 204 12.73 -2.08 -8.10
CA GLU A 204 13.66 -2.06 -9.25
C GLU A 204 14.75 -1.00 -9.08
N GLU A 205 14.40 0.21 -8.64
CA GLU A 205 15.35 1.29 -8.32
C GLU A 205 16.32 0.88 -7.20
N TYR A 206 15.84 0.24 -6.13
CA TYR A 206 16.70 -0.29 -5.08
C TYR A 206 17.59 -1.42 -5.59
N ARG A 207 17.06 -2.35 -6.40
CA ARG A 207 17.82 -3.45 -6.98
C ARG A 207 18.94 -2.97 -7.90
N ALA A 208 18.72 -1.87 -8.63
CA ALA A 208 19.74 -1.22 -9.45
C ALA A 208 20.88 -0.62 -8.59
N GLY A 209 20.62 -0.30 -7.32
CA GLY A 209 21.64 0.03 -6.32
C GLY A 209 22.31 1.40 -6.49
N THR A 210 21.94 2.19 -7.49
CA THR A 210 22.51 3.53 -7.71
C THR A 210 21.69 4.57 -6.95
N THR A 211 22.35 5.43 -6.16
CA THR A 211 21.71 6.50 -5.41
C THR A 211 22.55 7.77 -5.41
N THR A 212 21.89 8.92 -5.33
CA THR A 212 22.50 10.25 -5.18
C THR A 212 22.38 10.78 -3.75
N GLN A 213 21.86 9.97 -2.81
CA GLN A 213 21.72 10.34 -1.41
C GLN A 213 23.07 10.49 -0.73
N ARG A 214 23.25 11.59 0.00
CA ARG A 214 24.44 11.88 0.83
C ARG A 214 24.54 10.94 2.01
N ASP A 215 23.41 10.61 2.62
CA ASP A 215 23.29 9.53 3.59
C ASP A 215 22.46 8.38 2.97
N PRO A 216 23.12 7.39 2.34
CA PRO A 216 22.43 6.29 1.69
C PRO A 216 22.09 5.14 2.65
N HIS A 217 22.18 5.30 3.98
CA HIS A 217 22.01 4.18 4.91
C HIS A 217 20.68 3.43 4.70
N LEU A 218 19.55 4.14 4.69
CA LEU A 218 18.23 3.54 4.47
C LEU A 218 18.06 3.00 3.05
N PHE A 219 18.65 3.67 2.05
CA PHE A 219 18.66 3.18 0.68
C PHE A 219 19.41 1.85 0.56
N ASN A 220 20.59 1.75 1.18
CA ASN A 220 21.45 0.58 1.13
C ASN A 220 20.83 -0.64 1.79
N VAL A 221 20.04 -0.46 2.85
CA VAL A 221 19.23 -1.55 3.44
C VAL A 221 18.32 -2.15 2.38
N MET A 222 17.51 -1.33 1.70
CA MET A 222 16.59 -1.83 0.68
C MET A 222 17.31 -2.31 -0.58
N ALA A 223 18.41 -1.69 -0.99
CA ALA A 223 19.22 -2.16 -2.11
C ALA A 223 19.82 -3.54 -1.85
N GLY A 224 20.28 -3.81 -0.62
CA GLY A 224 20.76 -5.12 -0.20
C GLY A 224 19.68 -6.21 -0.30
N VAL A 225 18.46 -5.91 0.16
CA VAL A 225 17.31 -6.82 0.05
C VAL A 225 16.92 -7.03 -1.41
N ALA A 226 16.74 -5.95 -2.16
CA ALA A 226 16.21 -5.98 -3.53
C ALA A 226 17.18 -6.63 -4.53
N LYS A 227 18.49 -6.60 -4.27
CA LYS A 227 19.52 -7.22 -5.11
C LYS A 227 19.31 -8.72 -5.37
N GLN A 228 18.64 -9.42 -4.44
CA GLN A 228 18.40 -10.86 -4.52
C GLN A 228 17.05 -11.23 -5.17
N LEU A 229 16.21 -10.23 -5.45
CA LEU A 229 14.86 -10.45 -5.97
C LEU A 229 14.85 -10.60 -7.49
N THR A 230 14.09 -11.58 -7.98
CA THR A 230 13.80 -11.74 -9.40
C THR A 230 12.71 -10.77 -9.86
N ASP A 231 12.52 -10.63 -11.18
CA ASP A 231 11.46 -9.78 -11.74
C ASP A 231 10.06 -10.26 -11.34
N GLU A 232 9.84 -11.58 -11.39
CA GLU A 232 8.59 -12.21 -10.95
C GLU A 232 8.34 -11.89 -9.47
N GLU A 233 9.35 -12.01 -8.61
CA GLU A 233 9.23 -11.72 -7.18
C GLU A 233 8.95 -10.26 -6.88
N ILE A 234 9.59 -9.32 -7.61
CA ILE A 234 9.31 -7.90 -7.46
C ILE A 234 7.86 -7.59 -7.86
N GLY A 235 7.41 -8.12 -9.00
CA GLY A 235 6.03 -7.95 -9.45
C GLY A 235 5.03 -8.55 -8.46
N SER A 236 5.29 -9.77 -7.99
CA SER A 236 4.46 -10.45 -6.99
C SER A 236 4.43 -9.73 -5.65
N LEU A 237 5.57 -9.21 -5.17
CA LEU A 237 5.63 -8.38 -3.96
C LEU A 237 4.81 -7.11 -4.13
N ALA A 238 4.97 -6.40 -5.24
CA ALA A 238 4.21 -5.20 -5.53
C ALA A 238 2.69 -5.45 -5.61
N SER A 239 2.30 -6.55 -6.24
CA SER A 239 0.91 -7.03 -6.30
C SER A 239 0.36 -7.35 -4.90
N TYR A 240 1.13 -8.09 -4.09
CA TYR A 240 0.76 -8.40 -2.71
C TYR A 240 0.60 -7.14 -1.85
N LEU A 241 1.55 -6.20 -1.92
CA LEU A 241 1.49 -4.95 -1.17
C LEU A 241 0.26 -4.11 -1.54
N GLN A 242 -0.13 -4.09 -2.81
CA GLN A 242 -1.35 -3.42 -3.26
C GLN A 242 -2.61 -4.00 -2.63
N GLY A 243 -2.68 -5.32 -2.46
CA GLY A 243 -3.81 -5.98 -1.80
C GLY A 243 -3.69 -6.09 -0.28
N LEU A 244 -2.56 -5.72 0.32
CA LEU A 244 -2.33 -5.84 1.76
C LEU A 244 -3.04 -4.71 2.51
N HIS A 245 -3.91 -5.03 3.47
CA HIS A 245 -4.60 -4.05 4.32
C HIS A 245 -5.03 -4.71 5.64
N GLU A 246 -5.32 -3.89 6.65
CA GLU A 246 -5.89 -4.38 7.90
C GLU A 246 -7.35 -4.79 7.67
N ARG A 247 -7.74 -5.99 8.12
CA ARG A 247 -9.12 -6.50 7.97
C ARG A 247 -10.17 -5.53 8.57
N ALA A 248 -9.79 -4.75 9.58
CA ALA A 248 -10.66 -3.73 10.16
C ALA A 248 -11.11 -2.69 9.12
N ASP A 249 -10.28 -2.41 8.13
CA ASP A 249 -10.60 -1.48 7.05
C ASP A 249 -11.66 -2.04 6.08
N ASP A 250 -11.68 -3.36 5.88
CA ASP A 250 -12.71 -4.07 5.10
C ASP A 250 -14.06 -4.04 5.79
N VAL A 251 -14.09 -4.26 7.10
CA VAL A 251 -15.33 -4.24 7.89
C VAL A 251 -15.93 -2.83 7.90
N ALA A 252 -15.07 -1.81 8.00
CA ALA A 252 -15.51 -0.42 7.88
C ALA A 252 -15.97 -0.06 6.46
N ALA A 253 -15.33 -0.60 5.41
CA ALA A 253 -15.76 -0.40 4.02
C ALA A 253 -17.08 -1.12 3.69
N ALA A 254 -17.31 -2.31 4.26
CA ALA A 254 -18.56 -3.06 4.12
C ALA A 254 -19.73 -2.41 4.91
N GLY A 255 -19.43 -1.61 5.94
CA GLY A 255 -20.41 -0.84 6.70
C GLY A 255 -20.66 0.58 6.17
N ALA A 256 -19.84 1.07 5.24
CA ALA A 256 -20.07 2.33 4.56
C ALA A 256 -21.18 2.14 3.51
N PRO A 257 -22.14 3.08 3.37
CA PRO A 257 -23.12 3.00 2.29
C PRO A 257 -22.37 2.94 0.96
N ALA A 258 -22.68 1.93 0.15
CA ALA A 258 -22.08 1.78 -1.16
C ALA A 258 -22.16 3.12 -1.90
N PRO A 259 -21.08 3.58 -2.55
CA PRO A 259 -21.17 4.76 -3.40
C PRO A 259 -22.28 4.51 -4.40
N ALA A 260 -23.21 5.47 -4.50
CA ALA A 260 -24.32 5.39 -5.43
C ALA A 260 -23.77 4.96 -6.78
N ALA A 261 -24.30 3.85 -7.33
CA ALA A 261 -23.93 3.37 -8.64
C ALA A 261 -23.96 4.57 -9.59
N LYS A 262 -22.87 4.75 -10.36
CA LYS A 262 -22.88 5.72 -11.46
C LYS A 262 -24.18 5.50 -12.23
N PRO A 263 -24.98 6.54 -12.52
CA PRO A 263 -26.11 6.40 -13.41
C PRO A 263 -25.63 5.67 -14.66
N ALA A 264 -26.35 4.62 -15.05
CA ALA A 264 -26.09 3.93 -16.30
C ALA A 264 -25.90 5.01 -17.37
N ALA A 265 -24.80 4.91 -18.13
CA ALA A 265 -24.57 5.80 -19.25
C ALA A 265 -25.87 5.85 -20.08
N ALA A 266 -26.34 7.07 -20.35
CA ALA A 266 -27.48 7.26 -21.24
C ALA A 266 -27.22 6.45 -22.52
N PRO A 267 -28.24 5.75 -23.06
CA PRO A 267 -28.06 5.00 -24.29
C PRO A 267 -27.44 5.94 -25.33
N ALA A 268 -26.41 5.44 -26.02
CA ALA A 268 -25.76 6.20 -27.08
C ALA A 268 -26.82 6.76 -28.02
N PRO A 269 -26.70 8.04 -28.46
CA PRO A 269 -27.61 8.57 -29.46
C PRO A 269 -27.61 7.61 -30.66
N ALA A 270 -28.81 7.26 -31.13
CA ALA A 270 -29.00 6.40 -32.28
C ALA A 270 -28.09 6.92 -33.41
N GLN A 271 -27.26 6.02 -33.95
CA GLN A 271 -26.47 6.34 -35.14
C GLN A 271 -27.41 6.91 -36.20
N PRO A 272 -27.05 8.02 -36.87
CA PRO A 272 -27.81 8.49 -38.02
C PRO A 272 -27.94 7.34 -39.01
N ALA A 273 -29.16 7.07 -39.45
CA ALA A 273 -29.42 6.09 -40.49
C ALA A 273 -28.47 6.35 -41.67
N ALA A 274 -27.82 5.30 -42.15
CA ALA A 274 -27.01 5.36 -43.35
C ALA A 274 -27.84 5.99 -44.49
N PRO A 275 -27.27 6.90 -45.30
CA PRO A 275 -28.00 7.46 -46.43
C PRO A 275 -28.44 6.32 -47.35
N ALA A 276 -29.73 6.32 -47.69
CA ALA A 276 -30.30 5.38 -48.63
C ALA A 276 -29.48 5.39 -49.93
N GLU A 277 -29.03 4.21 -50.34
CA GLU A 277 -28.34 3.98 -51.60
C GLU A 277 -29.23 4.50 -52.74
N ALA A 278 -28.69 5.44 -53.53
CA ALA A 278 -29.40 6.02 -54.65
C ALA A 278 -29.78 4.91 -55.65
N PRO A 279 -31.02 4.88 -56.16
CA PRO A 279 -31.43 3.87 -57.11
C PRO A 279 -30.61 3.97 -58.39
N LYS A 280 -30.01 2.85 -58.76
CA LYS A 280 -29.27 2.64 -60.01
C LYS A 280 -30.14 3.07 -61.21
N PRO A 281 -29.65 3.91 -62.14
CA PRO A 281 -30.45 4.34 -63.28
C PRO A 281 -30.82 3.15 -64.15
N ALA A 282 -32.12 3.03 -64.44
CA ALA A 282 -32.65 2.06 -65.39
C ALA A 282 -32.04 2.30 -66.78
N ALA A 283 -31.59 1.23 -67.42
CA ALA A 283 -31.10 1.25 -68.79
C ALA A 283 -32.21 1.78 -69.72
N ALA A 284 -31.91 2.83 -70.47
CA ALA A 284 -32.78 3.33 -71.53
C ALA A 284 -32.92 2.26 -72.63
N PRO A 285 -34.13 1.97 -73.13
CA PRO A 285 -34.31 1.10 -74.28
C PRO A 285 -33.75 1.75 -75.54
N ALA A 286 -33.01 0.95 -76.32
CA ALA A 286 -32.48 1.33 -77.62
C ALA A 286 -33.62 1.76 -78.57
N ALA A 287 -33.50 2.95 -79.14
CA ALA A 287 -34.34 3.37 -80.25
C ALA A 287 -34.00 2.55 -81.51
N PRO A 288 -35.00 2.18 -82.32
CA PRO A 288 -34.82 1.32 -83.48
C PRO A 288 -34.05 2.02 -84.60
N ALA A 289 -33.25 1.23 -85.32
CA ALA A 289 -32.56 1.64 -86.53
C ALA A 289 -33.55 2.15 -87.58
N LYS A 290 -33.18 3.25 -88.24
CA LYS A 290 -33.83 3.71 -89.47
C LYS A 290 -33.54 2.69 -90.58
N GLY A 291 -34.60 2.06 -91.05
CA GLY A 291 -34.77 1.35 -92.32
C GLY A 291 -36.25 1.41 -92.63
#